data_AF-A0A0A9DMX0-F1
#
_entry.id   AF-A0A0A9DMX0-F1
#
_cell.length_a   1.000
_cell.length_b   1.000
_cell.length_c   1.000
_cell.angle_alpha   90.00
_cell.angle_beta   90.00
_cell.angle_gamma   90.00
#
_symmetry.space_group_name_H-M   'P 1'
#
loop_
_entity.id
_entity.type
_entity.pdbx_description
1 polymer ?
#
loop_
_entity_poly.entity_id
_entity_poly.type
_entity_poly.pdbx_seq_one_letter_code
_entity_poly.pdbx_strand_id
1 'polypeptide(L)'
;MAFCSEVEDVISMSLTVVNSLLKKYKIDPKLIGRLEVGSETVIDKSKSIKTWLMQIFEESGNTDIEGVDSSNACYGGTAALLNCVNWVESNSWDGRYGLVVCTDSAVCHLTFPLSMAFLIGSSF
;
A
#
# COMPACT_ATOMS: atom_id res chain seq x y z
N MET A 1 17.43 10.60 -8.31
CA MET A 1 17.15 9.55 -7.32
C MET A 1 16.47 10.21 -6.13
N ALA A 2 15.22 9.83 -5.84
CA ALA A 2 14.53 10.26 -4.62
C ALA A 2 14.85 9.25 -3.49
N PHE A 3 14.93 9.73 -2.26
CA PHE A 3 15.16 8.91 -1.08
C PHE A 3 14.40 9.52 0.11
N CYS A 4 13.93 8.67 1.03
CA CYS A 4 13.27 9.14 2.25
C CYS A 4 14.31 9.67 3.24
N SER A 5 14.01 10.81 3.85
CA SER A 5 14.74 11.30 5.02
C SER A 5 14.21 10.64 6.31
N GLU A 6 14.81 10.93 7.47
CA GLU A 6 14.40 10.33 8.76
C GLU A 6 12.94 10.58 9.16
N VAL A 7 12.28 11.56 8.53
CA VAL A 7 10.88 11.93 8.80
C VAL A 7 9.89 11.28 7.83
N GLU A 8 10.36 10.48 6.87
CA GLU A 8 9.53 9.80 5.87
C GLU A 8 9.82 8.31 5.82
N ASP A 9 8.76 7.53 5.68
CA ASP A 9 8.76 6.07 5.63
C ASP A 9 7.61 5.57 4.75
N VAL A 10 7.54 4.26 4.53
CA VAL A 10 6.50 3.66 3.70
C VAL A 10 5.09 3.89 4.23
N ILE A 11 4.92 4.11 5.54
CA ILE A 11 3.64 4.38 6.18
C ILE A 11 3.19 5.83 5.89
N SER A 12 4.04 6.82 6.16
CA SER A 12 3.76 8.24 5.90
C SER A 12 3.54 8.53 4.41
N MET A 13 4.30 7.88 3.53
CA MET A 13 4.07 7.94 2.08
C MET A 13 2.67 7.40 1.72
N SER A 14 2.29 6.25 2.29
CA SER A 14 0.98 5.63 2.04
C SER A 14 -0.17 6.50 2.56
N LEU A 15 -0.06 7.02 3.78
CA LEU A 15 -1.04 7.94 4.36
C LEU A 15 -1.22 9.19 3.50
N THR A 16 -0.12 9.73 2.97
CA THR A 16 -0.15 10.91 2.08
C THR A 16 -0.88 10.62 0.78
N VAL A 17 -0.57 9.49 0.12
CA VAL A 17 -1.19 9.11 -1.16
C VAL A 17 -2.68 8.81 -0.99
N VAL A 18 -3.05 8.03 0.02
CA VAL A 18 -4.46 7.70 0.31
C VAL A 18 -5.27 8.96 0.60
N ASN A 19 -4.77 9.84 1.48
CA ASN A 19 -5.46 11.09 1.80
C ASN A 19 -5.56 12.01 0.58
N SER A 20 -4.52 12.09 -0.25
CA SER A 20 -4.53 12.88 -1.49
C SER A 20 -5.56 12.35 -2.48
N LEU A 21 -5.65 11.03 -2.66
CA LEU A 21 -6.59 10.38 -3.56
C LEU A 21 -8.03 10.65 -3.13
N LEU A 22 -8.36 10.39 -1.86
CA LEU A 22 -9.71 10.60 -1.32
C LEU A 22 -10.16 12.07 -1.48
N LYS A 23 -9.27 13.03 -1.17
CA LYS A 23 -9.56 14.46 -1.30
C LYS A 23 -9.72 14.92 -2.75
N LYS A 24 -8.81 14.51 -3.65
CA LYS A 24 -8.81 14.96 -5.05
C LYS A 24 -10.02 14.43 -5.82
N TYR A 25 -10.37 13.17 -5.60
CA TYR A 25 -11.49 12.52 -6.28
C TYR A 25 -12.82 12.63 -5.50
N LYS A 26 -12.81 13.31 -4.33
CA LYS A 26 -13.97 13.48 -3.45
C LYS A 26 -14.67 12.16 -3.13
N ILE A 27 -13.87 11.12 -2.85
CA ILE A 27 -14.36 9.80 -2.50
C ILE A 27 -14.64 9.79 -1.00
N ASP A 28 -15.86 9.41 -0.61
CA ASP A 28 -16.20 9.19 0.78
C ASP A 28 -15.44 7.95 1.30
N PRO A 29 -14.64 8.04 2.37
CA PRO A 29 -13.93 6.90 2.96
C PRO A 29 -14.84 5.73 3.32
N LYS A 30 -16.14 5.95 3.55
CA LYS A 30 -17.15 4.90 3.81
C LYS A 30 -17.43 4.00 2.60
N LEU A 31 -17.12 4.49 1.40
CA LEU A 31 -17.29 3.74 0.16
C LEU A 31 -16.11 2.80 -0.12
N ILE A 32 -15.13 2.68 0.77
CA ILE A 32 -14.05 1.70 0.65
C ILE A 32 -14.45 0.43 1.42
N GLY A 33 -14.49 -0.70 0.71
CA GLY A 33 -14.83 -2.02 1.28
C GLY A 33 -13.65 -2.97 1.36
N ARG A 34 -12.59 -2.71 0.59
CA ARG A 34 -11.34 -3.47 0.63
C ARG A 34 -10.13 -2.55 0.51
N LEU A 35 -9.13 -2.78 1.33
CA LEU A 35 -7.86 -2.08 1.32
C LEU A 35 -6.73 -3.10 1.41
N GLU A 36 -5.91 -3.19 0.37
CA GLU A 36 -4.70 -4.01 0.34
C GLU A 36 -3.46 -3.15 0.08
N VAL A 37 -2.35 -3.53 0.69
CA VAL A 37 -1.07 -2.84 0.53
C VAL A 37 -0.04 -3.81 -0.06
N GLY A 38 0.57 -3.44 -1.18
CA GLY A 38 1.72 -4.12 -1.74
C GLY A 38 3.02 -3.45 -1.28
N SER A 39 3.90 -4.20 -0.63
CA SER A 39 5.22 -3.72 -0.20
C SER A 39 6.20 -4.88 -0.02
N GLU A 40 7.47 -4.63 -0.30
CA GLU A 40 8.60 -5.48 0.14
C GLU A 40 9.31 -4.91 1.38
N THR A 41 8.98 -3.68 1.78
CA THR A 41 9.55 -2.98 2.92
C THR A 41 8.84 -3.37 4.23
N VAL A 42 9.38 -4.35 4.94
CA VAL A 42 8.81 -4.83 6.21
C VAL A 42 9.22 -3.93 7.37
N ILE A 43 8.30 -3.06 7.82
CA ILE A 43 8.47 -2.25 9.04
C ILE A 43 8.23 -3.08 10.30
N ASP A 44 7.18 -3.90 10.30
CA ASP A 44 6.86 -4.82 11.38
C ASP A 44 6.53 -6.20 10.78
N LYS A 45 6.97 -7.28 11.43
CA LYS A 45 6.78 -8.65 10.93
C LYS A 45 5.37 -9.19 11.16
N SER A 46 4.57 -8.52 11.99
CA SER A 46 3.26 -8.97 12.45
C SER A 46 2.15 -7.96 12.15
N LYS A 47 2.44 -6.67 12.30
CA LYS A 47 1.51 -5.57 12.09
C LYS A 47 1.64 -5.05 10.67
N SER A 48 0.62 -5.29 9.86
CA SER A 48 0.55 -4.82 8.48
C SER A 48 0.47 -3.29 8.38
N ILE A 49 1.04 -2.73 7.32
CA ILE A 49 0.92 -1.32 6.89
C ILE A 49 -0.56 -0.96 6.71
N LYS A 50 -1.38 -1.90 6.21
CA LYS A 50 -2.84 -1.74 6.15
C LYS A 50 -3.44 -1.31 7.49
N THR A 51 -2.99 -1.85 8.63
CA THR A 51 -3.54 -1.44 9.95
C THR A 51 -3.15 -0.01 10.34
N TRP A 52 -2.03 0.52 9.85
CA TRP A 52 -1.69 1.92 10.03
C TRP A 52 -2.59 2.83 9.19
N LEU A 53 -2.91 2.42 7.97
CA LEU A 53 -3.82 3.15 7.08
C LEU A 53 -5.26 3.21 7.60
N MET A 54 -5.68 2.25 8.42
CA MET A 54 -7.02 2.25 9.02
C MET A 54 -7.31 3.51 9.86
N GLN A 55 -6.29 4.22 10.36
CA GLN A 55 -6.45 5.48 11.09
C GLN A 55 -7.25 6.52 10.29
N ILE A 56 -7.10 6.57 8.96
CA ILE A 56 -7.86 7.48 8.08
C ILE A 56 -9.34 7.11 8.04
N PHE A 57 -9.65 5.82 8.12
CA PHE A 57 -11.00 5.29 8.02
C PHE A 57 -11.73 5.26 9.37
N GLU A 58 -10.98 5.14 10.47
CA GLU A 58 -11.49 5.25 11.84
C GLU A 58 -12.19 6.59 12.08
N GLU A 59 -11.63 7.70 11.60
CA GLU A 59 -12.25 9.04 11.69
C GLU A 59 -13.63 9.10 11.01
N SER A 60 -13.81 8.32 9.93
CA SER A 60 -15.08 8.21 9.20
C SER A 60 -16.06 7.18 9.80
N GLY A 61 -15.62 6.40 10.78
CA GLY A 61 -16.37 5.29 11.36
C GLY A 61 -16.45 4.03 10.50
N ASN A 62 -15.61 3.91 9.45
CA ASN A 62 -15.57 2.74 8.57
C ASN A 62 -14.47 1.77 9.03
N THR A 63 -14.85 0.79 9.85
CA THR A 63 -13.92 -0.24 10.35
C THR A 63 -14.04 -1.58 9.63
N ASP A 64 -15.12 -1.77 8.86
CA ASP A 64 -15.40 -3.00 8.12
C ASP A 64 -14.79 -2.94 6.71
N ILE A 65 -13.47 -3.14 6.65
CA ILE A 65 -12.68 -3.07 5.42
C ILE A 65 -11.78 -4.31 5.29
N GLU A 66 -12.04 -5.14 4.30
CA GLU A 66 -11.26 -6.34 4.01
C GLU A 66 -9.84 -6.03 3.52
N GLY A 67 -8.99 -7.05 3.43
CA GLY A 67 -7.65 -6.97 2.87
C GLY A 67 -6.54 -6.86 3.91
N VAL A 68 -5.33 -7.23 3.51
CA VAL A 68 -4.09 -7.25 4.29
C VAL A 68 -2.92 -6.83 3.40
N ASP A 69 -1.69 -6.91 3.91
CA ASP A 69 -0.51 -6.66 3.09
C ASP A 69 -0.17 -7.89 2.24
N SER A 70 0.21 -7.63 0.99
CA SER A 70 0.76 -8.62 0.06
C SER A 70 2.24 -8.31 -0.18
N SER A 71 3.11 -9.25 0.15
CA SER A 71 4.56 -9.09 -0.01
C SER A 71 5.13 -10.20 -0.89
N ASN A 72 5.81 -9.82 -1.98
CA ASN A 72 6.59 -10.73 -2.80
C ASN A 72 7.58 -9.93 -3.66
N ALA A 73 8.62 -9.37 -3.04
CA ALA A 73 9.47 -8.37 -3.67
C ALA A 73 8.61 -7.28 -4.36
N CYS A 74 9.06 -6.77 -5.52
CA CYS A 74 8.34 -5.78 -6.30
C CYS A 74 6.98 -6.27 -6.85
N TYR A 75 6.67 -7.57 -6.78
CA TYR A 75 5.39 -8.13 -7.22
C TYR A 75 4.25 -7.94 -6.20
N GLY A 76 4.56 -7.52 -4.96
CA GLY A 76 3.55 -7.33 -3.91
C GLY A 76 2.39 -6.42 -4.34
N GLY A 77 2.68 -5.35 -5.09
CA GLY A 77 1.67 -4.45 -5.64
C GLY A 77 0.76 -5.11 -6.68
N THR A 78 1.31 -5.92 -7.58
CA THR A 78 0.52 -6.66 -8.58
C THR A 78 -0.36 -7.71 -7.91
N ALA A 79 0.16 -8.43 -6.91
CA ALA A 79 -0.62 -9.39 -6.13
C ALA A 79 -1.84 -8.71 -5.47
N ALA A 80 -1.62 -7.58 -4.80
CA ALA A 80 -2.69 -6.80 -4.17
C ALA A 80 -3.73 -6.30 -5.17
N LEU A 81 -3.28 -5.87 -6.35
CA LEU A 81 -4.18 -5.46 -7.44
C LEU A 81 -5.07 -6.59 -7.91
N LEU A 82 -4.49 -7.75 -8.21
CA LEU A 82 -5.24 -8.92 -8.68
C LEU A 82 -6.22 -9.44 -7.63
N ASN A 83 -5.83 -9.44 -6.36
CA ASN A 83 -6.73 -9.78 -5.25
C ASN A 83 -7.93 -8.83 -5.18
N CYS A 84 -7.68 -7.53 -5.36
CA CYS A 84 -8.73 -6.52 -5.35
C CYS A 84 -9.71 -6.70 -6.53
N VAL A 85 -9.20 -7.00 -7.72
CA VAL A 85 -10.04 -7.30 -8.90
C VAL A 85 -10.88 -8.55 -8.65
N ASN A 86 -10.25 -9.63 -8.18
CA ASN A 86 -10.95 -10.87 -7.85
C ASN A 86 -12.03 -10.67 -6.79
N TRP A 87 -11.80 -9.80 -5.80
CA TRP A 87 -12.80 -9.46 -4.78
C TRP A 87 -14.00 -8.73 -5.39
N VAL A 88 -13.78 -7.75 -6.26
CA VAL A 88 -14.87 -7.03 -6.95
C VAL A 88 -15.71 -7.98 -7.82
N GLU A 89 -15.08 -8.98 -8.45
CA GLU A 89 -15.77 -9.98 -9.27
C GLU A 89 -16.41 -11.11 -8.44
N SER A 90 -16.15 -11.17 -7.13
CA SER A 90 -16.63 -12.24 -6.27
C SER A 90 -18.06 -11.99 -5.77
N ASN A 91 -18.72 -13.05 -5.31
CA ASN A 91 -20.02 -12.96 -4.62
C ASN A 91 -19.93 -12.27 -3.25
N SER A 92 -18.71 -12.07 -2.72
CA SER A 92 -18.45 -11.36 -1.47
C SER A 92 -18.36 -9.84 -1.67
N TRP A 93 -18.48 -9.35 -2.91
CA TRP A 93 -18.47 -7.93 -3.19
C TRP A 93 -19.72 -7.25 -2.62
N ASP A 94 -19.51 -6.17 -1.89
CA ASP A 94 -20.52 -5.41 -1.16
C ASP A 94 -20.95 -4.11 -1.87
N GLY A 95 -20.50 -3.92 -3.12
CA GLY A 95 -20.79 -2.72 -3.91
C GLY A 95 -19.85 -1.54 -3.62
N ARG A 96 -18.92 -1.65 -2.66
CA ARG A 96 -17.93 -0.62 -2.32
C ARG A 96 -16.69 -0.72 -3.20
N TYR A 97 -15.87 0.33 -3.21
CA TYR A 97 -14.61 0.37 -3.94
C TYR A 97 -13.53 -0.43 -3.21
N GLY A 98 -12.66 -1.06 -4.01
CA GLY A 98 -11.39 -1.59 -3.54
C GLY A 98 -10.26 -0.59 -3.76
N LEU A 99 -9.41 -0.45 -2.76
CA LEU A 99 -8.27 0.46 -2.77
C LEU A 99 -6.98 -0.34 -2.62
N VAL A 100 -6.01 -0.11 -3.50
CA VAL A 100 -4.71 -0.76 -3.48
C VAL A 100 -3.63 0.29 -3.36
N VAL A 101 -2.69 0.07 -2.43
CA VAL A 101 -1.56 0.97 -2.19
C VAL A 101 -0.26 0.21 -2.42
N CYS A 102 0.57 0.68 -3.34
CA CYS A 102 1.92 0.14 -3.55
C CYS A 102 2.92 1.12 -2.93
N THR A 103 3.70 0.69 -1.94
CA THR A 103 4.65 1.55 -1.22
C THR A 103 5.95 0.81 -0.94
N ASP A 104 7.08 1.42 -1.24
CA ASP A 104 8.40 0.85 -0.95
C ASP A 104 9.45 1.95 -0.78
N SER A 105 10.43 1.68 0.07
CA SER A 105 11.60 2.53 0.27
C SER A 105 12.87 1.68 0.26
N ALA A 106 13.66 1.83 -0.80
CA ALA A 106 14.89 1.07 -0.99
C ALA A 106 16.11 1.88 -0.51
N VAL A 107 16.79 1.37 0.52
CA VAL A 107 18.07 1.93 1.00
C VAL A 107 19.17 0.89 0.78
N CYS A 108 20.09 1.15 -0.15
CA CYS A 108 21.24 0.28 -0.42
C CYS A 108 22.50 0.79 0.29
N HIS A 109 23.14 -0.04 1.11
CA HIS A 109 24.40 0.31 1.75
C HIS A 109 25.57 0.25 0.73
N LEU A 110 26.39 1.30 0.70
CA LEU A 110 27.48 1.54 -0.27
C LEU A 110 28.57 0.46 -0.35
N THR A 111 28.59 -0.51 0.57
CA THR A 111 29.58 -1.59 0.62
C THR A 111 29.30 -2.74 -0.35
N PHE A 112 28.11 -2.78 -0.96
CA PHE A 112 27.76 -3.75 -1.98
C PHE A 112 27.53 -3.06 -3.34
N PRO A 113 28.07 -3.62 -4.46
CA PRO A 113 27.85 -3.08 -5.81
C PRO A 113 26.37 -3.15 -6.28
N LEU A 114 25.45 -3.59 -5.42
CA LEU A 114 24.02 -3.70 -5.69
C LEU A 114 23.30 -2.34 -5.76
N SER A 115 23.89 -1.25 -5.29
CA SER A 115 23.22 0.07 -5.27
C SER A 115 22.74 0.52 -6.66
N MET A 116 23.45 0.12 -7.72
CA MET A 116 23.04 0.41 -9.10
C MET A 116 22.21 -0.72 -9.74
N ALA A 117 22.35 -1.97 -9.28
CA ALA A 117 21.66 -3.13 -9.86
C ALA A 117 20.19 -3.24 -9.43
N PHE A 118 19.86 -2.88 -8.18
CA PHE A 118 18.48 -2.91 -7.68
C PHE A 118 17.58 -1.87 -8.40
N LEU A 119 18.17 -0.75 -8.84
CA LEU A 119 17.49 0.28 -9.64
C LEU A 119 17.16 -0.18 -11.06
N ILE A 120 17.96 -1.09 -11.62
CA ILE A 120 17.75 -1.58 -13.00
C ILE A 120 16.77 -2.76 -12.99
N GLY A 121 16.78 -3.59 -11.94
CA GLY A 121 15.91 -4.77 -11.81
C GLY A 121 14.43 -4.48 -11.51
N SER A 122 14.08 -3.26 -11.11
CA SER A 122 12.71 -2.80 -10.86
C SER A 122 12.06 -2.09 -12.07
N SER A 123 12.75 -2.06 -13.22
CA SER A 123 12.28 -1.43 -14.47
C SER A 123 12.01 -2.42 -15.61
N PHE A 124 11.73 -3.69 -15.32
CA PHE A 124 11.31 -4.68 -16.31
C PHE A 124 9.95 -5.29 -15.97
#